data_AF-A0A7V9H2Q2-F1
#
_entry.id   AF-A0A7V9H2Q2-F1
#
_cell.length_a   1.000
_cell.length_b   1.000
_cell.length_c   1.000
_cell.angle_alpha   90.00
_cell.angle_beta   90.00
_cell.angle_gamma   90.00
#
_symmetry.space_group_name_H-M   'P 1'
#
loop_
_entity.id
_entity.type
_entity.pdbx_description
1 polymer ?
#
loop_
_entity_poly.entity_id
_entity_poly.type
_entity_poly.pdbx_seq_one_letter_code
_entity_poly.pdbx_strand_id
1 'polypeptide(L)' 'MSQAPDLAARVRDAALLEGDFVLSSGKRSSFYVDKYLFSTDPTLLRD' A
#
# COMPACT_ATOMS: atom_id res chain seq x y z
N MET A 1 19.78 -12.43 -12.59
CA MET A 1 18.78 -11.33 -12.53
C MET A 1 17.94 -11.59 -11.32
N SER A 2 18.24 -10.93 -10.21
CA SER A 2 17.48 -11.06 -8.96
C SER A 2 16.04 -10.64 -9.23
N GLN A 3 15.11 -11.56 -8.99
CA GLN A 3 13.69 -11.33 -9.14
C GLN A 3 13.31 -10.24 -8.13
N ALA A 4 13.05 -9.02 -8.61
CA ALA A 4 12.50 -7.99 -7.74
C ALA A 4 11.20 -8.55 -7.13
N PRO A 5 10.89 -8.24 -5.86
CA PRO A 5 9.59 -8.57 -5.29
C PRO A 5 8.50 -8.09 -6.25
N ASP A 6 7.45 -8.89 -6.41
CA ASP A 6 6.33 -8.53 -7.28
C ASP A 6 5.71 -7.20 -6.82
N LEU A 7 5.02 -6.52 -7.74
CA LEU A 7 4.44 -5.19 -7.49
C LEU A 7 3.58 -5.16 -6.22
N ALA A 8 2.81 -6.22 -5.94
CA ALA A 8 1.94 -6.24 -4.78
C ALA A 8 2.73 -6.23 -3.47
N ALA A 9 3.85 -6.96 -3.40
CA ALA A 9 4.73 -6.94 -2.23
C ALA A 9 5.32 -5.54 -1.98
N ARG A 10 5.76 -4.84 -3.03
CA ARG A 10 6.31 -3.49 -2.90
C ARG A 10 5.27 -2.45 -2.51
N VAL A 11 4.07 -2.53 -3.08
CA VAL A 11 2.94 -1.66 -2.69
C VAL A 11 2.54 -1.92 -1.23
N ARG A 12 2.48 -3.19 -0.82
CA ARG A 12 2.20 -3.54 0.58
C ARG A 12 3.21 -2.90 1.52
N ASP A 13 4.49 -3.05 1.23
CA ASP A 13 5.56 -2.55 2.11
C ASP A 13 5.58 -1.00 2.17
N ALA A 14 5.15 -0.33 1.10
CA ALA A 14 5.10 1.14 1.05
C ALA A 14 3.80 1.76 1.61
N ALA A 15 2.68 1.02 1.64
CA ALA A 15 1.36 1.61 1.77
C ALA A 15 0.41 0.91 2.74
N LEU A 16 0.69 -0.33 3.15
CA LEU A 16 -0.19 -1.08 4.05
C LEU A 16 0.02 -0.61 5.49
N LEU A 17 -1.06 -0.14 6.11
CA LEU A 17 -1.12 0.23 7.51
C LEU A 17 -1.97 -0.80 8.26
N GLU A 18 -1.50 -1.26 9.42
CA GLU A 18 -2.25 -2.11 10.35
C GLU A 18 -2.76 -1.28 11.53
N GLY A 19 -4.01 -1.49 11.95
CA GLY A 19 -4.67 -0.69 12.99
C GLY A 19 -6.20 -0.80 12.93
N ASP A 20 -6.94 -0.08 13.77
CA ASP A 20 -8.41 -0.04 13.71
C ASP A 20 -8.87 1.20 12.93
N PHE A 21 -9.30 0.99 11.70
CA PHE A 21 -9.74 2.05 10.80
C PHE A 21 -11.25 1.98 10.58
N VAL A 22 -11.91 3.14 10.61
CA VAL A 22 -13.27 3.30 10.07
C VAL A 22 -13.15 3.78 8.64
N LEU A 23 -13.58 2.94 7.70
CA LEU A 23 -13.56 3.24 6.27
C LEU A 23 -14.66 4.25 5.91
N SER A 24 -14.57 4.88 4.74
CA SER A 24 -15.60 5.79 4.22
C SER A 24 -16.98 5.13 4.06
N SER A 25 -17.03 3.80 4.00
CA SER A 25 -18.26 3.01 4.02
C SER A 25 -18.91 2.87 5.41
N GLY A 26 -18.27 3.38 6.46
CA GLY A 26 -18.66 3.20 7.86
C GLY A 26 -18.25 1.85 8.46
N LYS A 27 -17.68 0.93 7.67
CA LYS A 27 -17.18 -0.36 8.17
C LYS A 27 -15.85 -0.20 8.89
N ARG A 28 -15.60 -1.07 9.86
CA ARG A 28 -14.27 -1.22 10.50
C ARG A 28 -13.39 -2.18 9.73
N SER A 29 -12.10 -1.89 9.70
CA SER A 29 -11.05 -2.72 9.09
C SER A 29 -9.81 -2.72 9.98
N SER A 30 -9.14 -3.87 10.08
CA SER A 30 -7.84 -3.99 10.76
C SER A 30 -6.66 -3.48 9.92
N PHE A 31 -6.92 -3.04 8.69
CA PHE A 31 -5.91 -2.54 7.76
C PHE A 31 -6.45 -1.41 6.88
N TYR A 32 -5.53 -0.57 6.39
CA TYR A 32 -5.79 0.48 5.41
C TYR A 32 -4.65 0.57 4.42
N VAL A 33 -4.95 0.84 3.14
CA VAL A 33 -3.94 1.07 2.11
C VAL A 33 -3.91 2.56 1.81
N ASP A 34 -2.83 3.23 2.20
CA ASP A 34 -2.67 4.66 1.96
C ASP A 34 -1.80 4.92 0.73
N LYS A 35 -2.47 5.20 -0.40
CA LYS A 35 -1.79 5.49 -1.67
C LYS A 35 -0.95 6.78 -1.64
N TYR A 36 -1.19 7.68 -0.69
CA TYR A 36 -0.42 8.92 -0.62
C TYR A 36 1.02 8.68 -0.18
N LEU A 37 1.27 7.61 0.59
CA LEU A 37 2.60 7.24 1.06
C LEU A 37 3.61 6.93 -0.06
N PHE A 38 3.13 6.49 -1.24
CA PHE A 38 3.99 6.22 -2.39
C PHE A 38 3.68 7.03 -3.64
N SER A 39 2.74 7.97 -3.56
CA SER A 39 2.30 8.78 -4.71
C SER A 39 3.41 9.64 -5.34
N THR A 40 4.56 9.78 -4.69
CA THR A 40 5.73 10.53 -5.16
C THR A 40 6.92 9.62 -5.51
N ASP A 41 6.79 8.30 -5.43
CA ASP A 41 7.84 7.35 -5.82
C ASP A 41 7.66 6.94 -7.30
N PRO A 42 8.44 7.53 -8.24
CA PRO A 42 8.32 7.19 -9.65
C PRO A 42 8.76 5.75 -9.97
N THR A 43 9.55 5.12 -9.10
CA THR A 43 10.01 3.74 -9.29
C THR A 43 8.87 2.77 -9.00
N LEU A 44 8.08 3.04 -7.96
CA LEU A 44 6.92 2.21 -7.62
C LEU A 44 5.73 2.44 -8.56
N LEU A 45 5.58 3.64 -9.10
CA LEU A 45 4.48 3.98 -10.01
C LEU A 45 4.64 3.48 -11.46
N ARG A 46 5.85 3.08 -11.85
CA ARG A 46 6.18 2.73 -13.25
C ARG A 46 5.70 1.34 -13.67
N ASP A 47 5.58 0.42 -12.72
CA ASP A 47 5.30 -1.00 -12.95
C ASP A 47 3.80 -1.30 -13.04
#